data_AF-A0A6M4FXK5-F1
#
_entry.id   AF-A0A6M4FXK5-F1
#
_cell.length_a   1.000
_cell.length_b   1.000
_cell.length_c   1.000
_cell.angle_alpha   90.00
_cell.angle_beta   90.00
_cell.angle_gamma   90.00
#
_symmetry.space_group_name_H-M   'P 1'
#
loop_
_entity.id
_entity.type
_entity.pdbx_description
1 polymer ?
#
loop_
_entity_poly.entity_id
_entity_poly.type
_entity_poly.pdbx_seq_one_letter_code
_entity_poly.pdbx_strand_id
1 'polypeptide(L)'
;MPRPAYRLLAELEAAFDALLEAAEAVSAAYRYRPGACWIFGEPETVSAERAETWLRHALLDVWYQDGQDGRATRSHIGLVAADETLMDAVARTNAAKADFAALLARIKECEPELIPEAKAVLPFRHPELHDHLRGQGLARVHLKQCWRAIPVAEAPLTRVRLAWYASGRSIKRLTVQEAEQKLMRLDTEAAHVRIQLRKLAGIPSAEPLAQVQRQAPMMRANLFYREPLDDGRTRRAMNVALPLFVPSPDGRLPDHNLPPLAPPEQRTRARRRDEKLEDEPFLPSLRVYRYR
;
A
#
# COMPACT_ATOMS: atom_id res chain seq x y z
N MET A 1 11.97 27.00 19.22
CA MET A 1 13.32 26.77 18.65
C MET A 1 13.24 25.58 17.70
N PRO A 2 13.80 25.66 16.48
CA PRO A 2 13.90 24.48 15.60
C PRO A 2 14.69 23.38 16.32
N ARG A 3 14.20 22.13 16.27
CA ARG A 3 14.93 20.99 16.85
C ARG A 3 16.17 20.72 15.98
N PRO A 4 17.33 20.36 16.57
CA PRO A 4 18.52 20.03 15.78
C PRO A 4 18.25 18.87 14.81
N ALA A 5 18.70 18.99 13.56
CA ALA A 5 18.54 17.98 12.49
C ALA A 5 18.99 16.56 12.92
N TYR A 6 20.08 16.46 13.66
CA TYR A 6 20.60 15.20 14.23
C TYR A 6 19.58 14.46 15.11
N ARG A 7 18.72 15.19 15.83
CA ARG A 7 17.69 14.59 16.68
C ARG A 7 16.59 13.93 15.86
N LEU A 8 16.23 14.49 14.71
CA LEU A 8 15.20 13.91 13.82
C LEU A 8 15.67 12.60 13.20
N LEU A 9 16.94 12.52 12.81
CA LEU A 9 17.53 11.31 12.27
C LEU A 9 17.58 10.20 13.34
N ALA A 10 18.02 10.52 14.56
CA ALA A 10 18.01 9.57 15.68
C ALA A 10 16.58 9.10 16.06
N GLU A 11 15.60 10.02 16.06
CA GLU A 11 14.18 9.67 16.25
C GLU A 11 13.71 8.70 15.14
N LEU A 12 14.18 8.87 13.90
CA LEU A 12 13.79 8.03 12.76
C LEU A 12 14.42 6.63 12.83
N GLU A 13 15.69 6.54 13.22
CA GLU A 13 16.36 5.27 13.48
C GLU A 13 15.65 4.48 14.57
N ALA A 14 15.35 5.11 15.71
CA ALA A 14 14.62 4.45 16.80
C ALA A 14 13.22 3.99 16.37
N ALA A 15 12.51 4.79 15.57
CA ALA A 15 11.21 4.42 15.02
C ALA A 15 11.31 3.24 14.02
N PHE A 16 12.41 3.13 13.28
CA PHE A 16 12.67 2.01 12.38
C PHE A 16 12.95 0.72 13.15
N ASP A 17 13.76 0.78 14.20
CA ASP A 17 14.05 -0.39 15.06
C ASP A 17 12.76 -0.88 15.73
N ALA A 18 12.00 0.03 16.35
CA ALA A 18 10.72 -0.29 16.99
C ALA A 18 9.72 -0.92 16.01
N LEU A 19 9.71 -0.46 14.75
CA LEU A 19 8.90 -1.07 13.70
C LEU A 19 9.31 -2.52 13.41
N LEU A 20 10.61 -2.79 13.29
CA LEU A 20 11.10 -4.14 12.97
C LEU A 20 10.90 -5.09 14.15
N GLU A 21 11.17 -4.63 15.37
CA GLU A 21 10.86 -5.38 16.61
C GLU A 21 9.37 -5.70 16.72
N ALA A 22 8.50 -4.71 16.47
CA ALA A 22 7.06 -4.93 16.49
C ALA A 22 6.60 -5.91 15.38
N ALA A 23 7.27 -5.95 14.22
CA ALA A 23 6.98 -6.91 13.17
C ALA A 23 7.42 -8.34 13.53
N GLU A 24 8.59 -8.50 14.16
CA GLU A 24 9.04 -9.80 14.70
C GLU A 24 8.09 -10.32 15.79
N ALA A 25 7.59 -9.42 16.64
CA ALA A 25 6.64 -9.78 17.69
C ALA A 25 5.34 -10.40 17.14
N VAL A 26 4.91 -10.05 15.92
CA VAL A 26 3.76 -10.70 15.26
C VAL A 26 4.08 -12.15 14.93
N SER A 27 5.26 -12.43 14.38
CA SER A 27 5.68 -13.81 14.07
C SER A 27 5.82 -14.64 15.35
N ALA A 28 6.39 -14.06 16.41
CA ALA A 28 6.50 -14.71 17.71
C ALA A 28 5.14 -15.00 18.35
N ALA A 29 4.21 -14.04 18.29
CA ALA A 29 2.83 -14.23 18.78
C ALA A 29 2.11 -15.34 18.00
N TYR A 30 2.25 -15.35 16.67
CA TYR A 30 1.68 -16.41 15.84
C TYR A 30 2.27 -17.79 16.18
N ARG A 31 3.59 -17.88 16.37
CA ARG A 31 4.26 -19.13 16.76
C ARG A 31 3.74 -19.68 18.09
N TYR A 32 3.51 -18.80 19.06
CA TYR A 32 3.03 -19.20 20.39
C TYR A 32 1.62 -19.81 20.33
N ARG A 33 0.73 -19.23 19.53
CA ARG A 33 -0.64 -19.74 19.34
C ARG A 33 -1.06 -19.65 17.87
N PRO A 34 -0.67 -20.63 17.04
CA PRO A 34 -0.90 -20.56 15.60
C PRO A 34 -2.38 -20.74 15.28
N GLY A 35 -2.92 -19.81 14.49
CA GLY A 35 -4.20 -19.97 13.81
C GLY A 35 -4.02 -20.51 12.39
N ALA A 36 -5.11 -20.92 11.75
CA ALA A 36 -5.10 -21.30 10.35
C ALA A 36 -4.60 -20.15 9.46
N CYS A 37 -3.70 -20.45 8.53
CA CYS A 37 -3.13 -19.50 7.60
C CYS A 37 -3.25 -20.03 6.17
N TRP A 38 -3.70 -19.18 5.26
CA TRP A 38 -3.73 -19.48 3.82
C TRP A 38 -2.85 -18.46 3.09
N ILE A 39 -2.01 -18.94 2.18
CA ILE A 39 -1.11 -18.12 1.38
C ILE A 39 -1.61 -18.15 -0.06
N PHE A 40 -1.63 -16.99 -0.71
CA PHE A 40 -2.09 -16.89 -2.09
C PHE A 40 -1.25 -17.79 -3.02
N GLY A 41 -1.97 -18.64 -3.76
CA GLY A 41 -1.41 -19.64 -4.66
C GLY A 41 -1.42 -21.05 -4.08
N GLU A 42 -1.62 -21.19 -2.77
CA GLU A 42 -1.82 -22.49 -2.13
C GLU A 42 -3.29 -22.95 -2.28
N PRO A 43 -3.55 -24.24 -2.50
CA PRO A 43 -4.91 -24.77 -2.61
C PRO A 43 -5.63 -24.85 -1.26
N GLU A 44 -4.88 -24.97 -0.17
CA GLU A 44 -5.38 -25.15 1.20
C GLU A 44 -4.57 -24.32 2.20
N THR A 45 -4.96 -24.37 3.48
CA THR A 45 -4.17 -23.76 4.56
C THR A 45 -2.82 -24.44 4.70
N VAL A 46 -1.77 -23.66 4.96
CA VAL A 46 -0.41 -24.16 5.13
C VAL A 46 -0.14 -24.58 6.57
N SER A 47 0.94 -25.34 6.79
CA SER A 47 1.40 -25.69 8.14
C SER A 47 1.78 -24.45 8.95
N ALA A 48 1.72 -24.56 10.28
CA ALA A 48 2.06 -23.46 11.18
C ALA A 48 3.50 -22.95 10.97
N GLU A 49 4.47 -23.85 10.82
CA GLU A 49 5.88 -23.49 10.56
C GLU A 49 6.06 -22.72 9.24
N ARG A 50 5.36 -23.17 8.17
CA ARG A 50 5.39 -22.50 6.87
C ARG A 50 4.76 -21.12 6.95
N ALA A 51 3.64 -21.01 7.65
CA ALA A 51 2.94 -19.75 7.88
C ALA A 51 3.79 -18.76 8.69
N GLU A 52 4.42 -19.20 9.78
CA GLU A 52 5.32 -18.37 10.60
C GLU A 52 6.47 -17.82 9.73
N THR A 53 7.16 -18.71 9.02
CA THR A 53 8.27 -18.33 8.13
C THR A 53 7.83 -17.31 7.08
N TRP A 54 6.67 -17.53 6.47
CA TRP A 54 6.12 -16.62 5.47
C TRP A 54 5.68 -15.29 6.07
N LEU A 55 5.02 -15.28 7.23
CA LEU A 55 4.60 -14.08 7.95
C LEU A 55 5.80 -13.21 8.30
N ARG A 56 6.84 -13.82 8.88
CA ARG A 56 8.10 -13.13 9.20
C ARG A 56 8.69 -12.47 7.97
N HIS A 57 8.84 -13.22 6.87
CA HIS A 57 9.34 -12.67 5.61
C HIS A 57 8.45 -11.55 5.08
N ALA A 58 7.13 -11.72 5.07
CA ALA A 58 6.18 -10.73 4.54
C ALA A 58 6.19 -9.40 5.31
N LEU A 59 6.37 -9.45 6.63
CA LEU A 59 6.33 -8.30 7.52
C LEU A 59 7.67 -7.54 7.59
N LEU A 60 8.78 -8.24 7.37
CA LEU A 60 10.15 -7.68 7.38
C LEU A 60 10.71 -7.40 5.98
N ASP A 61 9.92 -7.65 4.94
CA ASP A 61 10.25 -7.29 3.55
C ASP A 61 10.16 -5.77 3.35
N VAL A 62 11.20 -5.05 3.81
CA VAL A 62 11.33 -3.59 3.74
C VAL A 62 12.41 -3.15 2.75
N TRP A 63 12.88 -4.05 1.91
CA TRP A 63 14.05 -3.85 1.04
C TRP A 63 13.66 -3.70 -0.42
N TYR A 64 14.50 -3.00 -1.20
CA TYR A 64 14.45 -3.08 -2.65
C TYR A 64 15.01 -4.42 -3.14
N GLN A 65 14.44 -4.95 -4.21
CA GLN A 65 15.04 -6.00 -5.02
C GLN A 65 15.77 -5.42 -6.23
N ASP A 66 16.81 -6.11 -6.68
CA ASP A 66 17.49 -5.75 -7.92
C ASP A 66 16.56 -5.79 -9.12
N GLY A 67 16.67 -4.77 -9.98
CA GLY A 67 15.83 -4.64 -11.17
C GLY A 67 14.36 -4.25 -10.90
N GLN A 68 13.96 -4.05 -9.64
CA GLN A 68 12.61 -3.62 -9.28
C GLN A 68 12.35 -2.15 -9.71
N ASP A 69 11.17 -1.85 -10.29
CA ASP A 69 10.71 -0.46 -10.42
C ASP A 69 10.66 0.16 -9.02
N GLY A 70 11.37 1.27 -8.81
CA GLY A 70 11.49 1.92 -7.50
C GLY A 70 10.16 2.40 -6.88
N ARG A 71 9.04 2.32 -7.60
CA ARG A 71 7.69 2.62 -7.13
C ARG A 71 6.86 1.38 -6.82
N ALA A 72 7.29 0.20 -7.29
CA ALA A 72 6.60 -1.06 -7.07
C ALA A 72 6.81 -1.52 -5.63
N THR A 73 5.78 -2.07 -5.01
CA THR A 73 5.87 -2.70 -3.69
C THR A 73 5.56 -4.18 -3.81
N ARG A 74 6.30 -5.05 -3.11
CA ARG A 74 6.12 -6.50 -3.15
C ARG A 74 4.83 -6.92 -2.46
N SER A 75 4.02 -7.78 -3.08
CA SER A 75 2.75 -8.21 -2.47
C SER A 75 2.89 -9.56 -1.77
N HIS A 76 2.43 -9.65 -0.53
CA HIS A 76 2.37 -10.89 0.26
C HIS A 76 0.92 -11.15 0.65
N ILE A 77 0.16 -11.77 -0.25
CA ILE A 77 -1.29 -11.95 -0.08
C ILE A 77 -1.53 -13.26 0.67
N GLY A 78 -2.36 -13.19 1.71
CA GLY A 78 -2.84 -14.37 2.43
C GLY A 78 -3.86 -13.97 3.49
N LEU A 79 -4.42 -14.96 4.16
CA LEU A 79 -5.38 -14.81 5.25
C LEU A 79 -4.82 -15.49 6.50
N VAL A 80 -4.95 -14.84 7.65
CA VAL A 80 -4.45 -15.34 8.93
C VAL A 80 -5.58 -15.27 9.95
N ALA A 81 -5.97 -16.42 10.49
CA ALA A 81 -6.85 -16.48 11.64
C ALA A 81 -6.04 -16.04 12.88
N ALA A 82 -6.53 -15.02 13.57
CA ALA A 82 -5.80 -14.39 14.66
C ALA A 82 -6.64 -14.34 15.94
N ASP A 83 -6.02 -14.75 17.04
CA ASP A 83 -6.56 -14.52 18.37
C ASP A 83 -6.28 -13.08 18.83
N GLU A 84 -6.76 -12.72 20.01
CA GLU A 84 -6.60 -11.38 20.58
C GLU A 84 -5.11 -10.98 20.72
N THR A 85 -4.26 -11.89 21.20
CA THR A 85 -2.82 -11.64 21.36
C THR A 85 -2.14 -11.29 20.03
N LEU A 86 -2.44 -12.05 18.97
CA LEU A 86 -1.89 -11.81 17.64
C LEU A 86 -2.45 -10.53 17.03
N MET A 87 -3.75 -10.26 17.22
CA MET A 87 -4.39 -9.04 16.77
C MET A 87 -3.77 -7.79 17.42
N ASP A 88 -3.47 -7.85 18.73
CA ASP A 88 -2.78 -6.78 19.45
C ASP A 88 -1.35 -6.57 18.95
N ALA A 89 -0.62 -7.65 18.66
CA ALA A 89 0.70 -7.55 18.05
C ALA A 89 0.64 -6.81 16.72
N VAL A 90 -0.31 -7.18 15.84
CA VAL A 90 -0.52 -6.51 14.55
C VAL A 90 -0.92 -5.05 14.72
N ALA A 91 -1.77 -4.73 15.71
CA ALA A 91 -2.16 -3.36 16.02
C ALA A 91 -0.94 -2.51 16.45
N ARG A 92 -0.08 -3.04 17.32
CA ARG A 92 1.19 -2.39 17.70
C ARG A 92 2.11 -2.18 16.51
N THR A 93 2.25 -3.17 15.62
CA THR A 93 3.04 -2.99 14.40
C THR A 93 2.46 -1.90 13.51
N ASN A 94 1.14 -1.86 13.33
CA ASN A 94 0.48 -0.81 12.55
C ASN A 94 0.66 0.59 13.17
N ALA A 95 0.65 0.71 14.50
CA ALA A 95 0.98 1.96 15.19
C ALA A 95 2.43 2.38 14.92
N ALA A 96 3.41 1.49 15.08
CA ALA A 96 4.81 1.77 14.77
C ALA A 96 5.02 2.17 13.29
N LYS A 97 4.29 1.53 12.36
CA LYS A 97 4.27 1.91 10.94
C LYS A 97 3.75 3.33 10.72
N ALA A 98 2.69 3.72 11.43
CA ALA A 98 2.11 5.06 11.34
C ALA A 98 3.05 6.12 11.93
N ASP A 99 3.69 5.84 13.07
CA ASP A 99 4.65 6.73 13.71
C ASP A 99 5.88 6.96 12.81
N PHE A 100 6.43 5.89 12.22
CA PHE A 100 7.50 5.99 11.24
C PHE A 100 7.10 6.84 10.03
N ALA A 101 5.88 6.65 9.49
CA ALA A 101 5.38 7.47 8.39
C ALA A 101 5.22 8.94 8.75
N ALA A 102 4.68 9.24 9.94
CA ALA A 102 4.48 10.60 10.42
C ALA A 102 5.81 11.33 10.59
N LEU A 103 6.81 10.66 11.17
CA LEU A 103 8.15 11.21 11.32
C LEU A 103 8.83 11.44 9.97
N LEU A 104 8.72 10.49 9.05
CA LEU A 104 9.26 10.63 7.69
C LEU A 104 8.58 11.79 6.93
N ALA A 105 7.27 11.98 7.08
CA ALA A 105 6.55 13.10 6.49
C ALA A 105 7.05 14.44 7.06
N ARG A 106 7.20 14.52 8.38
CA ARG A 106 7.75 15.70 9.05
C ARG A 106 9.17 16.02 8.60
N ILE A 107 10.04 15.03 8.43
CA ILE A 107 11.40 15.25 7.90
C ILE A 107 11.33 15.80 6.47
N LYS A 108 10.47 15.26 5.60
CA LYS A 108 10.31 15.78 4.24
C LYS A 108 9.84 17.24 4.19
N GLU A 109 9.05 17.67 5.18
CA GLU A 109 8.52 19.03 5.26
C GLU A 109 9.52 20.01 5.86
N CYS A 110 10.23 19.62 6.92
CA CYS A 110 11.10 20.52 7.66
C CYS A 110 12.58 20.46 7.23
N GLU A 111 13.08 19.27 6.89
CA GLU A 111 14.51 18.99 6.67
C GLU A 111 14.69 17.95 5.54
N PRO A 112 14.25 18.22 4.30
CA PRO A 112 14.24 17.25 3.20
C PRO A 112 15.63 16.71 2.86
N GLU A 113 16.69 17.47 3.14
CA GLU A 113 18.10 17.07 2.94
C GLU A 113 18.55 15.90 3.82
N LEU A 114 17.80 15.56 4.89
CA LEU A 114 18.07 14.38 5.72
C LEU A 114 17.61 13.06 5.11
N ILE A 115 16.77 13.10 4.07
CA ILE A 115 16.20 11.88 3.47
C ILE A 115 17.26 10.98 2.81
N PRO A 116 18.25 11.49 2.05
CA PRO A 116 19.37 10.70 1.55
C PRO A 116 20.18 10.05 2.68
N GLU A 117 20.47 10.79 3.75
CA GLU A 117 21.23 10.28 4.90
C GLU A 117 20.47 9.17 5.62
N ALA A 118 19.17 9.36 5.89
CA ALA A 118 18.31 8.33 6.46
C ALA A 118 18.34 7.04 5.63
N LYS A 119 18.24 7.13 4.30
CA LYS A 119 18.31 5.96 3.43
C LYS A 119 19.67 5.25 3.46
N ALA A 120 20.74 5.98 3.76
CA ALA A 120 22.08 5.42 3.90
C ALA A 120 22.27 4.73 5.26
N VAL A 121 21.71 5.27 6.34
CA VAL A 121 21.94 4.75 7.71
C VAL A 121 21.01 3.59 8.07
N LEU A 122 19.71 3.67 7.75
CA LEU A 122 18.71 2.67 8.15
C LEU A 122 19.07 1.21 7.78
N PRO A 123 19.68 0.90 6.61
CA PRO A 123 20.07 -0.48 6.28
C PRO A 123 21.01 -1.14 7.30
N PHE A 124 21.82 -0.36 8.01
CA PHE A 124 22.84 -0.89 8.93
C PHE A 124 22.33 -1.12 10.35
N ARG A 125 21.09 -0.69 10.66
CA ARG A 125 20.48 -0.88 11.98
C ARG A 125 20.23 -2.35 12.32
N HIS A 126 19.92 -3.17 11.30
CA HIS A 126 19.64 -4.60 11.47
C HIS A 126 20.44 -5.45 10.46
N PRO A 127 21.74 -5.71 10.74
CA PRO A 127 22.63 -6.43 9.84
C PRO A 127 22.14 -7.82 9.46
N GLU A 128 21.48 -8.56 10.36
CA GLU A 128 20.98 -9.91 10.06
C GLU A 128 19.86 -9.92 9.01
N LEU A 129 19.01 -8.89 9.00
CA LEU A 129 17.99 -8.68 7.97
C LEU A 129 18.60 -8.16 6.66
N HIS A 130 19.74 -7.47 6.76
CA HIS A 130 20.51 -6.91 5.64
C HIS A 130 21.39 -7.96 4.95
N ASP A 131 21.98 -8.89 5.70
CA ASP A 131 23.00 -9.83 5.23
C ASP A 131 22.44 -10.91 4.30
N HIS A 132 21.14 -11.21 4.41
CA HIS A 132 20.42 -12.05 3.45
C HIS A 132 20.37 -11.45 2.03
N LEU A 133 20.80 -10.19 1.85
CA LEU A 133 20.72 -9.44 0.59
C LEU A 133 22.10 -8.98 0.07
N ARG A 134 23.21 -9.33 0.75
CA ARG A 134 24.58 -8.91 0.39
C ARG A 134 25.05 -9.34 -1.01
N GLY A 135 24.39 -10.32 -1.64
CA GLY A 135 24.74 -10.81 -2.98
C GLY A 135 24.33 -9.93 -4.16
N GLN A 136 23.68 -8.79 -3.92
CA GLN A 136 22.94 -8.01 -4.94
C GLN A 136 23.33 -6.52 -5.03
N GLY A 137 24.33 -6.08 -4.24
CA GLY A 137 24.69 -4.66 -4.14
C GLY A 137 23.81 -3.97 -3.11
N LEU A 138 24.46 -3.31 -2.14
CA LEU A 138 23.90 -2.60 -0.98
C LEU A 138 22.36 -2.58 -0.90
N ALA A 139 21.77 -3.46 -0.09
CA ALA A 139 20.33 -3.53 0.09
C ALA A 139 19.78 -2.18 0.56
N ARG A 140 19.05 -1.50 -0.32
CA ARG A 140 18.44 -0.19 -0.04
C ARG A 140 17.11 -0.41 0.67
N VAL A 141 16.82 0.38 1.70
CA VAL A 141 15.50 0.37 2.35
C VAL A 141 14.44 0.97 1.42
N HIS A 142 13.37 0.22 1.20
CA HIS A 142 12.18 0.69 0.50
C HIS A 142 11.21 1.34 1.49
N LEU A 143 11.33 2.67 1.69
CA LEU A 143 10.55 3.42 2.68
C LEU A 143 9.04 3.15 2.64
N LYS A 144 8.41 3.03 1.47
CA LYS A 144 6.96 2.72 1.36
C LYS A 144 6.58 1.34 1.92
N GLN A 145 7.47 0.35 1.84
CA GLN A 145 7.23 -0.98 2.42
C GLN A 145 7.31 -0.94 3.96
N CYS A 146 8.06 0.01 4.53
CA CYS A 146 8.12 0.21 5.98
C CYS A 146 6.76 0.58 6.58
N TRP A 147 5.99 1.47 5.94
CA TRP A 147 4.79 2.05 6.56
C TRP A 147 3.45 1.67 5.94
N ARG A 148 3.41 0.83 4.91
CA ARG A 148 2.13 0.27 4.43
C ARG A 148 1.45 -0.53 5.55
N ALA A 149 0.23 -0.15 5.90
CA ALA A 149 -0.52 -0.81 6.96
C ALA A 149 -0.77 -2.29 6.63
N ILE A 150 -0.65 -3.14 7.64
CA ILE A 150 -1.09 -4.53 7.63
C ILE A 150 -2.62 -4.53 7.65
N PRO A 151 -3.30 -5.15 6.66
CA PRO A 151 -4.74 -5.17 6.62
C PRO A 151 -5.30 -6.07 7.73
N VAL A 152 -6.36 -5.58 8.38
CA VAL A 152 -7.03 -6.25 9.50
C VAL A 152 -8.53 -6.15 9.29
N ALA A 153 -9.27 -7.23 9.58
CA ALA A 153 -10.72 -7.20 9.64
C ALA A 153 -11.17 -6.69 11.02
N GLU A 154 -12.13 -5.75 11.04
CA GLU A 154 -12.63 -5.17 12.30
C GLU A 154 -13.29 -6.19 13.24
N ALA A 155 -13.88 -7.25 12.69
CA ALA A 155 -14.64 -8.24 13.44
C ALA A 155 -14.55 -9.61 12.73
N PRO A 156 -14.95 -10.70 13.40
CA PRO A 156 -14.99 -12.03 12.79
C PRO A 156 -15.80 -12.06 11.50
N LEU A 157 -15.32 -12.85 10.53
CA LEU A 157 -15.92 -12.95 9.20
C LEU A 157 -16.63 -14.28 8.99
N THR A 158 -17.74 -14.27 8.25
CA THR A 158 -18.30 -15.49 7.66
C THR A 158 -17.52 -15.90 6.42
N ARG A 159 -17.10 -14.91 5.62
CA ARG A 159 -16.56 -15.13 4.29
C ARG A 159 -15.61 -14.02 3.87
N VAL A 160 -14.57 -14.39 3.12
CA VAL A 160 -13.72 -13.49 2.36
C VAL A 160 -13.81 -13.83 0.87
N ARG A 161 -13.95 -12.82 0.02
CA ARG A 161 -13.84 -12.99 -1.44
C ARG A 161 -12.74 -12.11 -2.01
N LEU A 162 -11.69 -12.77 -2.49
CA LEU A 162 -10.52 -12.17 -3.11
C LEU A 162 -10.71 -12.10 -4.63
N ALA A 163 -10.34 -10.98 -5.22
CA ALA A 163 -10.36 -10.79 -6.66
C ALA A 163 -9.34 -9.73 -7.10
N TRP A 164 -8.83 -9.90 -8.32
CA TRP A 164 -8.01 -8.88 -8.96
C TRP A 164 -8.83 -7.65 -9.34
N TYR A 165 -8.34 -6.48 -8.95
CA TYR A 165 -8.88 -5.19 -9.32
C TYR A 165 -7.93 -4.50 -10.31
N ALA A 166 -8.13 -4.79 -11.60
CA ALA A 166 -7.31 -4.27 -12.71
C ALA A 166 -7.77 -2.90 -13.26
N SER A 167 -8.87 -2.33 -12.74
CA SER A 167 -9.45 -1.07 -13.21
C SER A 167 -9.24 0.10 -12.26
N GLY A 168 -8.28 -0.03 -11.33
CA GLY A 168 -7.93 1.01 -10.36
C GLY A 168 -7.50 2.30 -11.05
N ARG A 169 -8.06 3.42 -10.59
CA ARG A 169 -7.73 4.77 -11.05
C ARG A 169 -7.48 5.64 -9.83
N SER A 170 -6.33 6.30 -9.82
CA SER A 170 -6.11 7.45 -8.94
C SER A 170 -6.61 8.69 -9.68
N ILE A 171 -7.55 9.40 -9.08
CA ILE A 171 -8.14 10.61 -9.66
C ILE A 171 -7.80 11.77 -8.73
N LYS A 172 -7.04 12.73 -9.23
CA LYS A 172 -6.78 13.99 -8.53
C LYS A 172 -7.62 15.09 -9.18
N ARG A 173 -8.44 15.77 -8.39
CA ARG A 173 -9.11 17.00 -8.85
C ARG A 173 -8.07 18.10 -9.06
N LEU A 174 -8.18 18.81 -10.17
CA LEU A 174 -7.34 19.95 -10.52
C LEU A 174 -8.23 21.14 -10.90
N THR A 175 -7.69 22.33 -10.69
CA THR A 175 -8.19 23.56 -11.31
C THR A 175 -7.58 23.75 -12.70
N VAL A 176 -8.19 24.63 -13.51
CA VAL A 176 -7.64 25.06 -14.80
C VAL A 176 -6.23 25.64 -14.63
N GLN A 177 -6.02 26.50 -13.63
CA GLN A 177 -4.72 27.11 -13.34
C GLN A 177 -3.63 26.08 -13.01
N GLU A 178 -3.95 25.08 -12.18
CA GLU A 178 -3.00 24.00 -11.87
C GLU A 178 -2.66 23.16 -13.10
N ALA A 179 -3.63 22.91 -13.99
CA ALA A 179 -3.40 22.20 -15.24
C ALA A 179 -2.50 23.01 -16.19
N GLU A 180 -2.69 24.32 -16.25
CA GLU A 180 -1.89 25.23 -17.06
C GLU A 180 -0.44 25.26 -16.57
N GLN A 181 -0.23 25.47 -15.27
CA GLN A 181 1.10 25.44 -14.65
C GLN A 181 1.84 24.12 -14.90
N LYS A 182 1.12 22.99 -14.93
CA LYS A 182 1.69 21.68 -15.26
C LYS A 182 2.09 21.58 -16.73
N LEU A 183 1.29 22.13 -17.66
CA LEU A 183 1.64 22.18 -19.09
C LEU A 183 2.84 23.08 -19.34
N MET A 184 2.95 24.21 -18.65
CA MET A 184 4.08 25.13 -18.78
C MET A 184 5.42 24.54 -18.31
N ARG A 185 5.40 23.47 -17.48
CA ARG A 185 6.60 22.73 -17.07
C ARG A 185 7.06 21.69 -18.10
N LEU A 186 6.28 21.46 -19.16
CA LEU A 186 6.68 20.64 -20.29
C LEU A 186 7.40 21.50 -21.34
N ASP A 187 7.82 20.90 -22.45
CA ASP A 187 8.30 21.65 -23.61
C ASP A 187 7.14 22.44 -24.24
N THR A 188 7.12 23.75 -23.98
CA THR A 188 6.06 24.65 -24.43
C THR A 188 6.10 24.93 -25.93
N GLU A 189 7.22 24.65 -26.61
CA GLU A 189 7.34 24.83 -28.05
C GLU A 189 6.78 23.64 -28.84
N ALA A 190 6.65 22.48 -28.19
CA ALA A 190 6.05 21.30 -28.78
C ALA A 190 4.59 21.58 -29.20
N ALA A 191 4.27 21.32 -30.48
CA ALA A 191 2.95 21.61 -31.05
C ALA A 191 1.78 21.03 -30.24
N HIS A 192 1.95 19.82 -29.70
CA HIS A 192 0.94 19.14 -28.90
C HIS A 192 0.69 19.84 -27.55
N VAL A 193 1.69 20.49 -26.94
CA VAL A 193 1.53 21.29 -25.71
C VAL A 193 0.82 22.60 -26.04
N ARG A 194 1.22 23.30 -27.11
CA ARG A 194 0.57 24.55 -27.58
C ARG A 194 -0.91 24.36 -27.92
N ILE A 195 -1.27 23.22 -28.52
CA ILE A 195 -2.68 22.86 -28.77
C ILE A 195 -3.44 22.71 -27.45
N GLN A 196 -2.87 22.02 -26.46
CA GLN A 196 -3.51 21.79 -25.16
C GLN A 196 -3.65 23.08 -24.34
N LEU A 197 -2.67 23.98 -24.37
CA LEU A 197 -2.77 25.31 -23.75
C LEU A 197 -3.93 26.13 -24.36
N ARG A 198 -4.09 26.11 -25.69
CA ARG A 198 -5.23 26.76 -26.37
C ARG A 198 -6.57 26.13 -26.00
N LYS A 199 -6.65 24.80 -25.90
CA LYS A 199 -7.86 24.11 -25.42
C LYS A 199 -8.22 24.56 -24.01
N LEU A 200 -7.23 24.66 -23.13
CA LEU A 200 -7.40 25.05 -21.74
C LEU A 200 -7.88 26.51 -21.59
N ALA A 201 -7.39 27.41 -22.44
CA ALA A 201 -7.87 28.80 -22.49
C ALA A 201 -9.33 28.94 -22.97
N GLY A 202 -9.87 27.91 -23.63
CA GLY A 202 -11.23 27.89 -24.15
C GLY A 202 -12.31 27.45 -23.16
N ILE A 203 -11.96 27.17 -21.90
CA ILE A 203 -12.92 26.74 -20.85
C ILE A 203 -12.94 27.71 -19.66
N PRO A 204 -14.02 27.77 -18.86
CA PRO A 204 -14.08 28.61 -17.67
C PRO A 204 -12.99 28.28 -16.65
N SER A 205 -12.36 29.29 -16.06
CA SER A 205 -11.28 29.12 -15.08
C SER A 205 -11.67 28.33 -13.82
N ALA A 206 -12.95 28.39 -13.45
CA ALA A 206 -13.52 27.66 -12.32
C ALA A 206 -13.93 26.20 -12.65
N GLU A 207 -13.80 25.77 -13.91
CA GLU A 207 -14.19 24.43 -14.32
C GLU A 207 -13.30 23.38 -13.62
N PRO A 208 -13.89 22.39 -12.92
CA PRO A 208 -13.10 21.34 -12.30
C PRO A 208 -12.58 20.36 -13.35
N LEU A 209 -11.31 20.00 -13.22
CA LEU A 209 -10.65 19.00 -14.05
C LEU A 209 -10.24 17.77 -13.22
N ALA A 210 -9.99 16.66 -13.89
CA ALA A 210 -9.58 15.41 -13.26
C ALA A 210 -8.30 14.86 -13.91
N GLN A 211 -7.21 14.82 -13.16
CA GLN A 211 -6.02 14.09 -13.58
C GLN A 211 -6.16 12.61 -13.19
N VAL A 212 -6.15 11.73 -14.19
CA VAL A 212 -6.41 10.30 -14.00
C VAL A 212 -5.13 9.51 -14.27
N GLN A 213 -4.72 8.73 -13.27
CA GLN A 213 -3.63 7.77 -13.38
C GLN A 213 -4.19 6.35 -13.26
N ARG A 214 -4.00 5.52 -14.29
CA ARG A 214 -4.27 4.09 -14.20
C ARG A 214 -3.30 3.47 -13.20
N GLN A 215 -3.83 2.64 -12.32
CA GLN A 215 -3.06 1.90 -11.32
C GLN A 215 -2.79 0.49 -11.82
N ALA A 216 -1.66 -0.09 -11.39
CA ALA A 216 -1.40 -1.50 -11.61
C ALA A 216 -2.50 -2.35 -10.95
N PRO A 217 -2.82 -3.54 -11.50
CA PRO A 217 -3.74 -4.47 -10.87
C PRO A 217 -3.31 -4.79 -9.44
N MET A 218 -4.29 -4.88 -8.54
CA MET A 218 -4.06 -5.22 -7.13
C MET A 218 -5.12 -6.18 -6.62
N MET A 219 -4.79 -6.96 -5.61
CA MET A 219 -5.75 -7.84 -4.95
C MET A 219 -6.70 -7.03 -4.07
N ARG A 220 -7.99 -7.35 -4.16
CA ARG A 220 -9.04 -6.75 -3.34
C ARG A 220 -9.76 -7.84 -2.55
N ALA A 221 -9.84 -7.66 -1.24
CA ALA A 221 -10.62 -8.49 -0.35
C ALA A 221 -12.01 -7.86 -0.13
N ASN A 222 -13.06 -8.67 -0.28
CA ASN A 222 -14.41 -8.34 0.15
C ASN A 222 -14.69 -9.17 1.40
N LEU A 223 -14.87 -8.48 2.52
CA LEU A 223 -15.09 -9.03 3.85
C LEU A 223 -16.60 -9.05 4.10
N PHE A 224 -17.09 -10.18 4.57
CA PHE A 224 -18.47 -10.37 5.02
C PHE A 224 -18.44 -10.72 6.49
N TYR A 225 -18.94 -9.82 7.34
CA TYR A 225 -18.86 -10.00 8.79
C TYR A 225 -19.87 -11.06 9.26
N ARG A 226 -19.56 -11.75 10.36
CA ARG A 226 -20.51 -12.68 11.01
C ARG A 226 -21.70 -11.93 11.58
N GLU A 227 -21.42 -10.79 12.19
CA GLU A 227 -22.40 -9.88 12.74
C GLU A 227 -22.18 -8.49 12.10
N PRO A 228 -23.23 -7.67 11.94
CA PRO A 228 -23.04 -6.28 11.55
C PRO A 228 -22.08 -5.58 12.52
N LEU A 229 -21.23 -4.70 11.98
CA LEU A 229 -20.44 -3.78 12.81
C LEU A 229 -21.36 -2.81 13.55
N ASP A 230 -20.82 -2.08 14.53
CA ASP A 230 -21.56 -1.09 15.32
C ASP A 230 -22.27 -0.03 14.46
N ASP A 231 -21.74 0.28 13.28
CA ASP A 231 -22.34 1.21 12.31
C ASP A 231 -23.30 0.56 11.30
N GLY A 232 -23.68 -0.70 11.55
CA GLY A 232 -24.60 -1.49 10.75
C GLY A 232 -24.00 -2.09 9.47
N ARG A 233 -22.71 -1.85 9.17
CA ARG A 233 -22.08 -2.44 7.98
C ARG A 233 -21.94 -3.95 8.13
N THR A 234 -22.46 -4.67 7.15
CA THR A 234 -22.34 -6.14 7.06
C THR A 234 -21.21 -6.59 6.11
N ARG A 235 -20.64 -5.64 5.36
CA ARG A 235 -19.57 -5.90 4.38
C ARG A 235 -18.62 -4.73 4.24
N ARG A 236 -17.35 -5.05 3.97
CA ARG A 236 -16.32 -4.07 3.62
C ARG A 236 -15.50 -4.58 2.44
N ALA A 237 -15.02 -3.69 1.58
CA ALA A 237 -14.11 -4.06 0.52
C ALA A 237 -12.85 -3.21 0.60
N MET A 238 -11.69 -3.85 0.59
CA MET A 238 -10.40 -3.18 0.75
C MET A 238 -9.33 -3.82 -0.12
N ASN A 239 -8.29 -3.04 -0.42
CA ASN A 239 -7.14 -3.53 -1.15
C ASN A 239 -6.21 -4.25 -0.17
N VAL A 240 -5.64 -5.39 -0.59
CA VAL A 240 -4.75 -6.19 0.25
C VAL A 240 -3.45 -6.44 -0.53
N ALA A 241 -2.33 -6.00 0.04
CA ALA A 241 -0.98 -6.23 -0.48
C ALA A 241 -0.08 -6.91 0.56
N LEU A 242 -0.63 -7.16 1.75
CA LEU A 242 -0.01 -7.79 2.90
C LEU A 242 -1.00 -8.82 3.48
N PRO A 243 -0.55 -9.72 4.38
CA PRO A 243 -1.42 -10.71 5.00
C PRO A 243 -2.60 -10.03 5.70
N LEU A 244 -3.81 -10.49 5.43
CA LEU A 244 -5.03 -10.01 6.10
C LEU A 244 -5.27 -10.82 7.37
N PHE A 245 -5.17 -10.16 8.52
CA PHE A 245 -5.47 -10.76 9.81
C PHE A 245 -6.97 -10.67 10.11
N VAL A 246 -7.56 -11.79 10.49
CA VAL A 246 -9.00 -11.94 10.74
C VAL A 246 -9.20 -12.41 12.18
N PRO A 247 -9.94 -11.66 13.02
CA PRO A 247 -10.31 -12.12 14.36
C PRO A 247 -10.99 -13.48 14.31
N SER A 248 -10.43 -14.46 15.00
CA SER A 248 -10.88 -15.85 14.95
C SER A 248 -10.66 -16.54 16.30
N PRO A 249 -11.68 -16.56 17.18
CA PRO A 249 -11.59 -17.21 18.50
C PRO A 249 -11.34 -18.72 18.41
N ASP A 250 -11.78 -19.36 17.33
CA ASP A 250 -11.63 -20.79 17.06
C ASP A 250 -10.38 -21.12 16.22
N GLY A 251 -9.58 -20.11 15.86
CA GLY A 251 -8.35 -20.26 15.08
C GLY A 251 -8.60 -20.70 13.63
N ARG A 252 -9.85 -20.68 13.14
CA ARG A 252 -10.21 -21.09 11.78
C ARG A 252 -10.33 -19.89 10.85
N LEU A 253 -10.03 -20.10 9.57
CA LEU A 253 -10.29 -19.11 8.54
C LEU A 253 -11.78 -19.10 8.16
N PRO A 254 -12.33 -17.94 7.77
CA PRO A 254 -13.62 -17.88 7.09
C PRO A 254 -13.57 -18.60 5.74
N ASP A 255 -14.75 -18.92 5.19
CA ASP A 255 -14.88 -19.40 3.81
C ASP A 255 -14.21 -18.40 2.85
N HIS A 256 -13.28 -18.86 2.03
CA HIS A 256 -12.56 -18.02 1.07
C HIS A 256 -12.42 -18.73 -0.27
N ASN A 257 -12.37 -17.95 -1.35
CA ASN A 257 -12.13 -18.47 -2.69
C ASN A 257 -10.63 -18.46 -3.02
N LEU A 258 -10.25 -19.23 -4.04
CA LEU A 258 -8.93 -19.17 -4.66
C LEU A 258 -9.00 -18.23 -5.87
N PRO A 259 -8.47 -17.00 -5.79
CA PRO A 259 -8.41 -16.12 -6.96
C PRO A 259 -7.36 -16.64 -7.98
N PRO A 260 -7.45 -16.26 -9.27
CA PRO A 260 -6.43 -16.59 -10.25
C PRO A 260 -5.04 -16.07 -9.86
N LEU A 261 -3.97 -16.79 -10.19
CA LEU A 261 -2.59 -16.43 -9.84
C LEU A 261 -2.13 -15.09 -10.44
N ALA A 262 -2.65 -14.75 -11.63
CA ALA A 262 -2.35 -13.51 -12.33
C ALA A 262 -3.61 -12.65 -12.52
N PRO A 263 -3.47 -11.32 -12.55
CA PRO A 263 -4.57 -10.45 -12.92
C PRO A 263 -5.05 -10.75 -14.35
N PRO A 264 -6.36 -10.64 -14.62
CA PRO A 264 -6.87 -10.83 -15.97
C PRO A 264 -6.32 -9.75 -16.91
N GLU A 265 -5.92 -10.14 -18.12
CA GLU A 265 -5.39 -9.22 -19.15
C GLU A 265 -6.44 -8.19 -19.60
N GLN A 266 -7.71 -8.60 -19.60
CA GLN A 266 -8.82 -7.76 -20.01
C GLN A 266 -9.81 -7.53 -18.87
N ARG A 267 -10.40 -6.33 -18.88
CA ARG A 267 -11.44 -5.95 -17.93
C ARG A 267 -12.69 -6.79 -18.20
N THR A 268 -13.02 -7.69 -17.28
CA THR A 268 -14.22 -8.53 -17.36
C THR A 268 -15.49 -7.85 -16.82
N ARG A 269 -15.38 -6.77 -16.04
CA ARG A 269 -16.55 -6.06 -15.49
C ARG A 269 -17.00 -4.88 -16.36
N ALA A 270 -18.31 -4.81 -16.59
CA ALA A 270 -18.98 -3.71 -17.28
C ALA A 270 -18.55 -2.32 -16.77
N ARG A 271 -18.60 -1.34 -17.67
CA ARG A 271 -18.42 0.08 -17.34
C ARG A 271 -19.46 0.47 -16.29
N ARG A 272 -19.03 1.11 -15.19
CA ARG A 272 -20.01 1.52 -14.18
C ARG A 272 -20.82 2.68 -14.75
N ARG A 273 -22.15 2.66 -14.50
CA ARG A 273 -23.07 3.69 -15.01
C ARG A 273 -22.85 5.07 -14.39
N ASP A 274 -22.12 5.16 -13.28
CA ASP A 274 -21.80 6.38 -12.52
C ASP A 274 -20.51 7.07 -12.99
N GLU A 275 -19.98 6.71 -14.17
CA GLU A 275 -18.75 7.30 -14.68
C GLU A 275 -18.97 8.75 -15.16
N LYS A 276 -18.56 9.71 -14.32
CA LYS A 276 -18.71 11.16 -14.54
C LYS A 276 -17.61 11.80 -15.38
N LEU A 277 -16.67 11.04 -15.93
CA LEU A 277 -15.57 11.59 -16.73
C LEU A 277 -15.81 11.35 -18.23
N GLU A 278 -15.27 12.23 -19.05
CA GLU A 278 -15.16 12.01 -20.49
C GLU A 278 -14.34 10.73 -20.80
N ASP A 279 -14.52 10.21 -22.02
CA ASP A 279 -13.89 8.94 -22.43
C ASP A 279 -12.44 9.11 -22.84
N GLU A 280 -12.14 10.26 -23.42
CA GLU A 280 -10.81 10.64 -23.87
C GLU A 280 -10.26 11.78 -23.01
N PRO A 281 -8.93 11.82 -22.80
CA PRO A 281 -8.32 12.91 -22.05
C PRO A 281 -8.44 14.22 -22.83
N PHE A 282 -9.05 15.22 -22.19
CA PHE A 282 -9.07 16.62 -22.65
C PHE A 282 -7.65 17.19 -22.84
N LEU A 283 -6.73 16.91 -21.91
CA LEU A 283 -5.29 17.21 -22.02
C LEU A 283 -4.48 15.89 -21.97
N PRO A 284 -4.22 15.25 -23.12
CA PRO A 284 -3.53 13.95 -23.19
C PRO A 284 -2.14 13.93 -22.53
N SER A 285 -1.34 14.99 -22.66
CA SER A 285 0.02 15.04 -22.08
C SER A 285 0.01 14.92 -20.56
N LEU A 286 -1.07 15.35 -19.91
CA LEU A 286 -1.24 15.29 -18.47
C LEU A 286 -2.22 14.22 -18.02
N ARG A 287 -2.88 13.51 -18.95
CA ARG A 287 -3.99 12.58 -18.69
C ARG A 287 -5.11 13.25 -17.91
N VAL A 288 -5.44 14.48 -18.30
CA VAL A 288 -6.51 15.27 -17.67
C VAL A 288 -7.79 15.12 -18.46
N TYR A 289 -8.90 14.92 -17.76
CA TYR A 289 -10.25 14.72 -18.28
C TYR A 289 -11.17 15.80 -17.70
N ARG A 290 -12.25 16.11 -18.40
CA ARG A 290 -13.35 16.93 -17.87
C ARG A 290 -14.40 16.03 -17.23
N TYR A 291 -15.21 16.63 -16.37
CA TYR A 291 -16.41 15.98 -15.87
C TYR A 291 -17.57 16.16 -16.88
N ARG A 292 -18.42 15.14 -16.99
CA ARG A 292 -19.68 15.16 -17.75
C ARG A 292 -20.79 15.82 -16.94
#